data_AF-A0A5B8W632-F1
#
_entry.id   AF-A0A5B8W632-F1
#
_cell.length_a   1.000
_cell.length_b   1.000
_cell.length_c   1.000
_cell.angle_alpha   90.00
_cell.angle_beta   90.00
_cell.angle_gamma   90.00
#
_symmetry.space_group_name_H-M   'P 1'
#
loop_
_entity.id
_entity.type
_entity.pdbx_description
1 polymer ?
#
loop_
_entity_poly.entity_id
_entity_poly.type
_entity_poly.pdbx_seq_one_letter_code
_entity_poly.pdbx_strand_id
1 'polypeptide(L)'
;MMLKCLIKIVSPVILMAGLLGCSHGKQVFKSDCNDDYSPVYKRVPFTELVKNLKKYDGQYVKVTGKYIEAPEQSALFNDSLFADRSAEHAIWINFNPDCPLYLEGTRTGLFQYNNGQFTQINDKHVTIKGRVDAHDTGHLNQYKGAIERISYIKL
;
A
#
# COMPACT_ATOMS: atom_id res chain seq x y z
N MET A 1 62.86 -1.11 -39.75
CA MET A 1 62.96 0.35 -39.52
C MET A 1 61.84 1.02 -40.30
N MET A 2 61.00 1.80 -39.61
CA MET A 2 59.84 2.62 -40.09
C MET A 2 58.62 1.84 -40.62
N LEU A 3 57.46 1.76 -39.96
CA LEU A 3 56.57 2.72 -39.27
C LEU A 3 55.77 3.63 -40.22
N LYS A 4 54.46 3.31 -40.38
CA LYS A 4 53.24 4.17 -40.30
C LYS A 4 52.10 3.48 -41.09
N CYS A 5 51.16 2.79 -40.41
CA CYS A 5 49.94 3.31 -39.77
C CYS A 5 48.91 3.81 -40.79
N LEU A 6 47.77 3.12 -40.95
CA LEU A 6 46.47 3.78 -41.14
C LEU A 6 45.27 2.83 -40.94
N ILE A 7 44.70 2.97 -39.74
CA ILE A 7 43.27 3.08 -39.42
C ILE A 7 42.38 1.82 -39.60
N LYS A 8 42.16 1.21 -38.43
CA LYS A 8 41.04 0.36 -38.01
C LYS A 8 39.68 0.80 -38.57
N ILE A 9 39.02 -0.07 -39.33
CA ILE A 9 37.56 -0.04 -39.51
C ILE A 9 36.97 -0.94 -38.42
N VAL A 10 36.72 -0.36 -37.25
CA VAL A 10 35.91 -1.00 -36.21
C VAL A 10 34.46 -0.88 -36.65
N SER A 11 33.89 -2.00 -37.11
CA SER A 11 32.46 -2.12 -37.37
C SER A 11 31.68 -1.81 -36.08
N PRO A 12 30.79 -0.81 -36.04
CA PRO A 12 29.93 -0.58 -34.90
C PRO A 12 28.73 -1.52 -35.05
N VAL A 13 28.89 -2.78 -34.64
CA VAL A 13 27.73 -3.62 -34.36
C VAL A 13 27.10 -3.06 -33.09
N ILE A 14 26.08 -2.25 -33.34
CA ILE A 14 25.25 -1.54 -32.38
C ILE A 14 24.85 -2.50 -31.25
N LEU A 15 25.38 -2.17 -30.08
CA LEU A 15 25.05 -2.70 -28.78
C LEU A 15 23.56 -2.46 -28.51
N MET A 16 22.69 -3.32 -29.04
CA MET A 16 21.25 -3.31 -28.75
C MET A 16 21.05 -3.98 -27.38
N ALA A 17 21.62 -3.36 -26.35
CA ALA A 17 21.28 -3.63 -24.97
C ALA A 17 19.83 -3.22 -24.79
N GLY A 18 18.92 -4.19 -24.93
CA GLY A 18 17.51 -4.01 -24.63
C GLY A 18 17.39 -3.47 -23.22
N LEU A 19 16.99 -2.20 -23.12
CA LEU A 19 16.43 -1.63 -21.92
C LEU A 19 15.12 -2.38 -21.65
N LEU A 20 15.22 -3.58 -21.08
CA LEU A 20 14.14 -4.16 -20.29
C LEU A 20 14.03 -3.25 -19.07
N GLY A 21 13.32 -2.13 -19.24
CA GLY A 21 12.91 -1.30 -18.13
C GLY A 21 12.14 -2.20 -17.18
N CYS A 22 12.65 -2.37 -15.96
CA CYS A 22 11.91 -3.01 -14.88
C CYS A 22 10.62 -2.21 -14.65
N SER A 23 9.53 -2.66 -15.27
CA SER A 23 8.19 -2.33 -14.86
C SER A 23 8.00 -2.93 -13.47
N HIS A 24 8.31 -2.15 -12.43
CA HIS A 24 7.91 -2.49 -11.06
C HIS A 24 6.38 -2.43 -11.01
N GLY A 25 5.74 -3.56 -11.29
CA GLY A 25 4.29 -3.71 -11.20
C GLY A 25 3.83 -3.36 -9.79
N LYS A 26 2.67 -2.72 -9.69
CA LYS A 26 2.06 -2.39 -8.39
C LYS A 26 1.81 -3.69 -7.63
N GLN A 27 2.41 -3.83 -6.45
CA GLN A 27 2.22 -5.00 -5.60
C GLN A 27 0.82 -4.99 -5.02
N VAL A 28 0.12 -6.11 -5.15
CA VAL A 28 -1.24 -6.29 -4.62
C VAL A 28 -1.21 -7.44 -3.64
N PHE A 29 -1.69 -7.17 -2.44
CA PHE A 29 -1.88 -8.15 -1.38
C PHE A 29 -3.38 -8.38 -1.18
N LYS A 30 -3.78 -9.64 -1.04
CA LYS A 30 -5.18 -10.05 -0.85
C LYS A 30 -5.28 -11.01 0.33
N SER A 31 -6.44 -11.01 0.97
CA SER A 31 -6.82 -12.00 1.98
C SER A 31 -8.13 -12.63 1.56
N ASP A 32 -8.28 -13.92 1.85
CA ASP A 32 -9.50 -14.68 1.55
C ASP A 32 -10.54 -14.53 2.68
N CYS A 33 -10.24 -13.77 3.74
CA CYS A 33 -11.07 -13.69 4.95
C CYS A 33 -12.46 -13.06 4.76
N ASN A 34 -12.76 -12.52 3.57
CA ASN A 34 -14.06 -11.97 3.22
C ASN A 34 -14.64 -12.59 1.93
N ASP A 35 -14.05 -13.68 1.40
CA ASP A 35 -14.43 -14.26 0.10
C ASP A 35 -15.81 -14.93 0.13
N ASP A 36 -16.22 -15.48 1.27
CA ASP A 36 -17.53 -16.11 1.46
C ASP A 36 -18.71 -15.15 1.24
N TYR A 37 -18.48 -13.84 1.31
CA TYR A 37 -19.52 -12.81 1.17
C TYR A 37 -19.26 -11.78 0.05
N SER A 38 -18.10 -11.84 -0.62
CA SER A 38 -17.67 -10.90 -1.67
C SER A 38 -18.19 -9.47 -1.45
N PRO A 39 -17.82 -8.82 -0.33
CA PRO A 39 -18.47 -7.57 0.06
C PRO A 39 -18.29 -6.50 -1.02
N VAL A 40 -19.38 -5.80 -1.33
CA VAL A 40 -19.35 -4.68 -2.28
C VAL A 40 -18.62 -3.51 -1.63
N TYR A 41 -17.35 -3.34 -1.99
CA TYR A 41 -16.53 -2.23 -1.49
C TYR A 41 -16.97 -0.90 -2.09
N LYS A 42 -17.49 -0.01 -1.25
CA LYS A 42 -17.80 1.35 -1.66
C LYS A 42 -16.51 2.15 -1.81
N ARG A 43 -16.26 2.71 -2.99
CA ARG A 43 -15.13 3.63 -3.16
C ARG A 43 -15.45 4.95 -2.47
N VAL A 44 -14.66 5.33 -1.48
CA VAL A 44 -14.85 6.55 -0.70
C VAL A 44 -13.56 7.38 -0.74
N PRO A 45 -13.62 8.68 -1.12
CA PRO A 45 -12.48 9.58 -0.96
C PRO A 45 -12.05 9.67 0.50
N PHE A 46 -10.75 9.75 0.77
CA PHE A 46 -10.23 9.79 2.15
C PHE A 46 -10.87 10.90 2.99
N THR A 47 -10.97 12.12 2.44
CA THR A 47 -11.55 13.28 3.12
C THR A 47 -13.02 13.10 3.47
N GLU A 48 -13.80 12.44 2.60
CA GLU A 48 -15.20 12.09 2.85
C GLU A 48 -15.30 11.04 3.97
N LEU A 49 -14.42 10.04 3.94
CA LEU A 49 -14.41 8.99 4.95
C LEU A 49 -14.10 9.53 6.35
N VAL A 50 -13.04 10.35 6.49
CA VAL A 50 -12.67 10.97 7.78
C VAL A 50 -13.75 11.90 8.31
N LYS A 51 -14.32 12.76 7.46
CA LYS A 51 -15.35 13.72 7.88
C LYS A 51 -16.65 13.05 8.30
N ASN A 52 -16.99 11.93 7.65
CA ASN A 52 -18.29 11.28 7.80
C ASN A 52 -18.16 9.83 8.28
N LEU A 53 -17.19 9.50 9.13
CA LEU A 53 -16.85 8.12 9.46
C LEU A 53 -18.06 7.29 9.95
N LYS A 54 -18.88 7.87 10.85
CA LYS A 54 -20.10 7.24 11.38
C LYS A 54 -21.12 6.84 10.31
N LYS A 55 -21.16 7.54 9.16
CA LYS A 55 -22.04 7.20 8.02
C LYS A 55 -21.63 5.90 7.34
N TYR A 56 -20.36 5.51 7.48
CA TYR A 56 -19.79 4.33 6.87
C TYR A 56 -19.58 3.19 7.87
N ASP A 57 -19.96 3.38 9.14
CA ASP A 57 -19.76 2.38 10.18
C ASP A 57 -20.34 1.02 9.77
N GLY A 58 -19.54 -0.03 9.96
CA GLY A 58 -19.83 -1.40 9.57
C GLY A 58 -19.79 -1.69 8.06
N GLN A 59 -19.62 -0.69 7.19
CA GLN A 59 -19.57 -0.86 5.73
C GLN A 59 -18.16 -1.20 5.24
N TYR A 60 -18.10 -1.96 4.15
CA TYR A 60 -16.86 -2.23 3.45
C TYR A 60 -16.53 -1.09 2.48
N VAL A 61 -15.34 -0.52 2.62
CA VAL A 61 -14.88 0.62 1.81
C VAL A 61 -13.59 0.30 1.08
N LYS A 62 -13.37 1.02 -0.03
CA LYS A 62 -12.09 1.15 -0.71
C LYS A 62 -11.65 2.59 -0.59
N VAL A 63 -10.58 2.82 0.16
CA VAL A 63 -9.99 4.14 0.39
C VAL A 63 -8.52 4.13 -0.01
N THR A 64 -8.03 5.30 -0.37
CA THR A 64 -6.66 5.50 -0.80
C THR A 64 -6.06 6.62 0.03
N GLY A 65 -4.82 6.46 0.48
CA GLY A 65 -4.11 7.45 1.28
C GLY A 65 -2.64 7.07 1.50
N LYS A 66 -1.91 7.87 2.28
CA LYS A 66 -0.54 7.62 2.67
C LYS A 66 -0.50 6.80 3.96
N TYR A 67 0.07 5.59 3.91
CA TYR A 67 0.24 4.77 5.10
C TYR A 67 1.48 5.17 5.87
N ILE A 68 1.33 5.37 7.17
CA ILE A 68 2.41 5.72 8.10
C ILE A 68 2.42 4.69 9.23
N GLU A 69 3.61 4.17 9.48
CA GLU A 69 3.92 3.23 10.55
C GLU A 69 5.01 3.82 11.44
N ALA A 70 4.79 3.75 12.76
CA ALA A 70 5.74 4.08 13.81
C ALA A 70 5.39 3.23 15.05
N PRO A 71 6.18 3.25 16.14
CA PRO A 71 5.77 2.60 17.39
C PRO A 71 4.35 3.01 17.77
N GLU A 72 3.47 2.02 17.95
CA GLU A 72 2.05 2.20 18.30
C GLU A 72 1.20 2.98 17.25
N GLN A 73 1.74 3.14 16.03
CA GLN A 73 1.08 3.83 14.92
C GLN A 73 0.96 2.92 13.70
N SER A 74 -0.27 2.68 13.26
CA SER A 74 -0.60 2.08 11.97
C SER A 74 -1.77 2.87 11.41
N ALA A 75 -1.49 3.87 10.56
CA ALA A 75 -2.48 4.87 10.22
C ALA A 75 -2.43 5.29 8.76
N LEU A 76 -3.59 5.58 8.20
CA LEU A 76 -3.75 6.12 6.86
C LEU A 76 -4.06 7.61 6.96
N PHE A 77 -3.25 8.39 6.24
CA PHE A 77 -3.36 9.84 6.15
C PHE A 77 -3.79 10.25 4.74
N ASN A 78 -4.32 11.46 4.63
CA ASN A 78 -4.54 12.06 3.32
C ASN A 78 -3.20 12.46 2.68
N ASP A 79 -3.00 12.14 1.41
CA ASP A 79 -1.81 12.57 0.67
C ASP A 79 -1.90 14.04 0.19
N SER A 80 -3.11 14.62 0.24
CA SER A 80 -3.42 15.90 -0.37
C SER A 80 -4.31 16.74 0.55
N LEU A 81 -3.82 17.88 1.04
CA LEU A 81 -4.58 19.04 1.57
C LEU A 81 -4.68 19.27 3.09
N PHE A 82 -4.20 18.41 3.99
CA PHE A 82 -4.13 18.80 5.40
C PHE A 82 -2.74 19.37 5.73
N ALA A 83 -2.68 20.65 6.10
CA ALA A 83 -1.51 21.23 6.75
C ALA A 83 -1.25 20.56 8.12
N ASP A 84 -2.32 20.07 8.75
CA ASP A 84 -2.30 19.33 9.99
C ASP A 84 -2.23 17.81 9.74
N ARG A 85 -1.15 17.18 10.21
CA ARG A 85 -0.94 15.73 10.18
C ARG A 85 -1.30 15.07 11.51
N SER A 86 -2.18 15.68 12.31
CA SER A 86 -2.66 15.13 13.56
C SER A 86 -3.40 13.80 13.35
N ALA A 87 -3.37 12.94 14.38
CA ALA A 87 -4.08 11.66 14.38
C ALA A 87 -5.61 11.84 14.24
N GLU A 88 -6.14 13.01 14.62
CA GLU A 88 -7.54 13.39 14.41
C GLU A 88 -7.95 13.51 12.93
N HIS A 89 -7.00 13.53 12.01
CA HIS A 89 -7.25 13.55 10.57
C HIS A 89 -6.78 12.27 9.88
N ALA A 90 -6.50 11.23 10.68
CA ALA A 90 -6.08 9.92 10.22
C ALA A 90 -7.10 8.84 10.60
N ILE A 91 -7.00 7.72 9.89
CA ILE A 91 -7.78 6.51 10.14
C ILE A 91 -6.83 5.44 10.64
N TRP A 92 -7.17 4.79 11.74
CA TRP A 92 -6.43 3.65 12.26
C TRP A 92 -6.56 2.46 11.30
N ILE A 93 -5.45 1.81 11.00
CA ILE A 93 -5.42 0.63 10.12
C ILE A 93 -5.18 -0.58 11.02
N ASN A 94 -6.26 -1.34 11.25
CA ASN A 94 -6.24 -2.48 12.14
C ASN A 94 -6.00 -3.77 11.35
N PHE A 95 -4.73 -4.17 11.26
CA PHE A 95 -4.34 -5.46 10.69
C PHE A 95 -4.66 -6.59 11.67
N ASN A 96 -5.68 -7.37 11.34
CA ASN A 96 -6.05 -8.55 12.13
C ASN A 96 -5.28 -9.80 11.63
N PRO A 97 -4.61 -10.58 12.51
CA PRO A 97 -4.01 -11.86 12.15
C PRO A 97 -4.98 -12.88 11.53
N ASP A 98 -6.28 -12.77 11.82
CA ASP A 98 -7.33 -13.62 11.24
C ASP A 98 -7.58 -13.32 9.74
N CYS A 99 -7.10 -12.16 9.25
CA CYS A 99 -7.17 -11.72 7.86
C CYS A 99 -5.76 -11.53 7.28
N PRO A 100 -4.96 -12.61 7.12
CA PRO A 100 -3.61 -12.49 6.62
C PRO A 100 -3.61 -12.04 5.15
N LEU A 101 -2.77 -11.05 4.84
CA LEU A 101 -2.62 -10.51 3.49
C LEU A 101 -1.43 -11.17 2.79
N TYR A 102 -1.67 -11.78 1.63
CA TYR A 102 -0.64 -12.42 0.81
C TYR A 102 -0.49 -11.71 -0.53
N LEU A 103 0.75 -11.62 -1.02
CA LEU A 103 1.03 -11.12 -2.35
C LEU A 103 0.32 -12.01 -3.38
N GLU A 104 -0.45 -11.38 -4.27
CA GLU A 104 -1.31 -12.05 -5.25
C GLU A 104 -0.56 -13.12 -6.05
N GLY A 105 -1.10 -14.34 -6.07
CA GLY A 105 -0.49 -15.50 -6.76
C GLY A 105 0.64 -16.18 -5.98
N THR A 106 0.89 -15.78 -4.72
CA THR A 106 1.94 -16.36 -3.87
C THR A 106 1.42 -16.65 -2.46
N ARG A 107 2.25 -17.26 -1.62
CA ARG A 107 2.03 -17.39 -0.17
C ARG A 107 2.88 -16.42 0.66
N THR A 108 3.45 -15.40 0.01
CA THR A 108 4.30 -14.41 0.69
C THR A 108 3.43 -13.39 1.40
N GLY A 109 3.48 -13.38 2.73
CA GLY A 109 2.69 -12.46 3.56
C GLY A 109 3.19 -11.02 3.51
N LEU A 110 2.29 -10.05 3.70
CA LEU A 110 2.62 -8.63 3.78
C LEU A 110 3.69 -8.35 4.84
N PHE A 111 3.51 -8.92 6.03
CA PHE A 111 4.42 -8.78 7.18
C PHE A 111 5.45 -9.92 7.27
N GLN A 112 5.61 -10.71 6.21
CA GLN A 112 6.61 -11.77 6.20
C GLN A 112 7.99 -11.20 5.87
N TYR A 113 9.01 -11.62 6.62
CA TYR A 113 10.40 -11.35 6.29
C TYR A 113 10.82 -12.21 5.10
N ASN A 114 11.21 -11.58 3.99
CA ASN A 114 11.60 -12.28 2.77
C ASN A 114 12.80 -11.58 2.11
N ASN A 115 13.78 -12.36 1.65
CA ASN A 115 14.99 -11.84 0.99
C ASN A 115 15.71 -10.74 1.79
N GLY A 116 15.82 -10.90 3.11
CA GLY A 116 16.55 -9.96 3.96
C GLY A 116 15.78 -8.71 4.39
N GLN A 117 14.50 -8.57 4.03
CA GLN A 117 13.68 -7.40 4.39
C GLN A 117 12.19 -7.72 4.55
N PHE A 118 11.48 -6.89 5.32
CA PHE A 118 10.01 -6.88 5.31
C PHE A 118 9.49 -6.09 4.09
N THR A 119 8.26 -6.38 3.67
CA THR A 119 7.58 -5.54 2.68
C THR A 119 7.49 -4.12 3.21
N GLN A 120 8.18 -3.20 2.56
CA GLN A 120 8.14 -1.79 2.93
C GLN A 120 6.81 -1.19 2.48
N ILE A 121 5.92 -0.89 3.43
CA ILE A 121 4.66 -0.18 3.17
C ILE A 121 4.61 1.21 3.81
N ASN A 122 5.48 1.47 4.79
CA ASN A 122 5.60 2.77 5.43
C ASN A 122 5.92 3.87 4.40
N ASP A 123 5.33 5.04 4.60
CA ASP A 123 5.43 6.23 3.76
C ASP A 123 4.92 6.05 2.31
N LYS A 124 4.23 4.94 2.01
CA LYS A 124 3.69 4.68 0.66
C LYS A 124 2.24 5.12 0.52
N HIS A 125 1.91 5.52 -0.70
CA HIS A 125 0.54 5.77 -1.10
C HIS A 125 -0.13 4.43 -1.41
N VAL A 126 -1.07 4.02 -0.57
CA VAL A 126 -1.71 2.71 -0.63
C VAL A 126 -3.20 2.82 -0.88
N THR A 127 -3.77 1.79 -1.51
CA THR A 127 -5.22 1.59 -1.56
C THR A 127 -5.59 0.40 -0.70
N ILE A 128 -6.42 0.64 0.30
CA ILE A 128 -6.88 -0.36 1.28
C ILE A 128 -8.34 -0.68 1.00
N LYS A 129 -8.71 -1.96 1.14
CA LYS A 129 -10.11 -2.34 1.30
C LYS A 129 -10.31 -3.10 2.61
N GLY A 130 -11.32 -2.68 3.37
CA GLY A 130 -11.67 -3.25 4.66
C GLY A 130 -13.01 -2.74 5.15
N ARG A 131 -13.39 -3.12 6.36
CA ARG A 131 -14.63 -2.71 7.03
C ARG A 131 -14.35 -1.52 7.94
N VAL A 132 -15.18 -0.50 7.87
CA VAL A 132 -15.07 0.67 8.75
C VAL A 132 -15.61 0.31 10.13
N ASP A 133 -14.88 0.70 11.15
CA ASP A 133 -15.33 0.71 12.55
C ASP A 133 -15.18 2.14 13.08
N ALA A 134 -16.30 2.83 13.30
CA ALA A 134 -16.31 4.19 13.83
C ALA A 134 -16.13 4.27 15.35
N HIS A 135 -16.06 3.12 16.03
CA HIS A 135 -15.92 2.98 17.47
C HIS A 135 -14.50 2.59 17.89
N ASP A 136 -13.74 1.88 17.03
CA ASP A 136 -12.31 1.62 17.24
C ASP A 136 -11.48 2.85 16.87
N THR A 137 -11.09 3.63 17.87
CA THR A 137 -10.26 4.83 17.72
C THR A 137 -8.76 4.56 17.82
N GLY A 138 -8.34 3.29 17.71
CA GLY A 138 -6.95 2.86 17.75
C GLY A 138 -6.25 3.10 19.10
N HIS A 139 -4.92 3.02 19.09
CA HIS A 139 -4.12 3.18 20.32
C HIS A 139 -4.36 4.56 20.97
N LEU A 140 -4.64 4.57 22.28
CA LEU A 140 -4.95 5.78 23.08
C LEU A 140 -6.14 6.63 22.58
N ASN A 141 -7.03 6.07 21.76
CA ASN A 141 -8.21 6.76 21.22
C ASN A 141 -7.89 8.04 20.41
N GLN A 142 -6.75 8.05 19.73
CA GLN A 142 -6.25 9.24 19.03
C GLN A 142 -6.79 9.41 17.59
N TYR A 143 -7.38 8.36 17.00
CA TYR A 143 -7.88 8.37 15.63
C TYR A 143 -9.39 8.57 15.58
N LYS A 144 -9.94 9.04 14.45
CA LYS A 144 -11.39 9.21 14.29
C LYS A 144 -12.16 7.89 14.24
N GLY A 145 -11.47 6.81 13.90
CA GLY A 145 -11.91 5.43 13.93
C GLY A 145 -10.97 4.56 13.10
N ALA A 146 -11.39 3.35 12.76
CA ALA A 146 -10.54 2.34 12.15
C ALA A 146 -11.09 1.78 10.83
N ILE A 147 -10.19 1.18 10.05
CA ILE A 147 -10.51 0.18 9.05
C ILE A 147 -9.93 -1.15 9.54
N GLU A 148 -10.82 -2.10 9.76
CA GLU A 148 -10.54 -3.47 10.17
C GLU A 148 -10.82 -4.46 9.02
N ARG A 149 -10.58 -5.76 9.28
CA ARG A 149 -10.85 -6.85 8.33
C ARG A 149 -10.32 -6.57 6.92
N ILE A 150 -9.09 -6.05 6.87
CA ILE A 150 -8.45 -5.62 5.64
C ILE A 150 -8.16 -6.85 4.78
N SER A 151 -8.78 -6.93 3.60
CA SER A 151 -8.58 -8.04 2.66
C SER A 151 -7.93 -7.63 1.35
N TYR A 152 -7.54 -6.37 1.23
CA TYR A 152 -6.83 -5.88 0.05
C TYR A 152 -5.93 -4.71 0.40
N ILE A 153 -4.68 -4.78 -0.06
CA ILE A 153 -3.76 -3.63 -0.12
C ILE A 153 -3.10 -3.59 -1.48
N LYS A 154 -3.08 -2.41 -2.09
CA LYS A 154 -2.29 -2.13 -3.29
C LYS A 154 -1.31 -1.01 -3.02
N LEU A 155 -0.03 -1.29 -3.31
CA LEU A 155 1.09 -0.36 -3.26
C LEU A 155 1.28 0.39 -4.59
#